data_AF-A0A2N2FGJ6-F1
#
_entry.id   AF-A0A2N2FGJ6-F1
#
_cell.length_a   1.000
_cell.length_b   1.000
_cell.length_c   1.000
_cell.angle_alpha   90.00
_cell.angle_beta   90.00
_cell.angle_gamma   90.00
#
_symmetry.space_group_name_H-M   'P 1'
#
loop_
_entity.id
_entity.type
_entity.pdbx_description
1 polymer ?
#
loop_
_entity_poly.entity_id
_entity_poly.type
_entity_poly.pdbx_seq_one_letter_code
_entity_poly.pdbx_strand_id
1 'polypeptide(L)'
;IDTTPAWKPVIEALENLAAGGRLIINAIRKEETDRDQILRMDYPLHLWQEKEIKSVANVARRDIEAFLAIASRIPIIPDVEEYPFADANRALIDLKEGRIRGAKVLKMDGFI
;
A
#
# COMPACT_ATOMS: atom_id res chain seq x y z
N ILE A 1 -0.80 1.26 -8.07
CA ILE A 1 0.08 1.36 -6.88
C ILE A 1 0.29 -0.04 -6.39
N ASP A 2 1.53 -0.44 -6.17
CA ASP A 2 1.88 -1.73 -5.60
C ASP A 2 2.25 -1.55 -4.12
N THR A 3 1.67 -2.40 -3.27
CA THR A 3 1.90 -2.42 -1.81
C THR A 3 2.37 -3.79 -1.33
N THR A 4 2.71 -4.69 -2.27
CA THR A 4 3.14 -6.04 -1.93
C THR A 4 4.63 -6.03 -1.56
N PRO A 5 5.11 -6.98 -0.75
CA PRO A 5 6.53 -7.14 -0.52
C PRO A 5 7.23 -7.94 -1.64
N ALA A 6 6.52 -8.36 -2.71
CA ALA A 6 7.07 -9.20 -3.78
C ALA A 6 7.48 -8.37 -5.02
N TRP A 7 8.41 -8.89 -5.81
CA TRP A 7 8.83 -8.27 -7.08
C TRP A 7 7.97 -8.68 -8.27
N LYS A 8 7.42 -9.90 -8.28
CA LYS A 8 6.60 -10.36 -9.41
C LYS A 8 5.46 -9.40 -9.77
N PRO A 9 4.63 -8.91 -8.82
CA PRO A 9 3.56 -7.97 -9.14
C PRO A 9 4.03 -6.67 -9.78
N VAL A 10 5.26 -6.23 -9.47
CA VAL A 10 5.84 -5.01 -10.06
C VAL A 10 6.09 -5.19 -11.55
N ILE A 11 6.74 -6.30 -11.94
CA ILE A 11 7.09 -6.56 -13.35
C ILE A 11 5.84 -6.77 -14.20
N GLU A 12 4.91 -7.60 -13.72
CA GLU A 12 3.63 -7.85 -14.39
C GLU A 12 2.83 -6.55 -14.55
N ALA A 13 2.86 -5.66 -13.55
CA ALA A 13 2.19 -4.36 -13.66
C ALA A 13 2.82 -3.43 -14.71
N LEU A 14 4.15 -3.42 -14.86
CA LEU A 14 4.84 -2.60 -15.87
C LEU A 14 4.49 -2.99 -17.31
N GLU A 15 4.34 -4.29 -17.56
CA GLU A 15 3.91 -4.81 -18.87
C GLU A 15 2.53 -4.26 -19.24
N ASN A 16 1.62 -4.19 -18.27
CA ASN A 16 0.23 -3.75 -18.44
C ASN A 16 0.05 -2.21 -18.43
N LEU A 17 1.11 -1.41 -18.27
CA LEU A 17 1.00 0.04 -18.38
C LEU A 17 0.75 0.47 -19.83
N ALA A 18 -0.16 1.43 -20.01
CA ALA A 18 -0.24 2.20 -21.24
C ALA A 18 1.02 3.10 -21.42
N ALA A 19 1.23 3.62 -22.62
CA ALA A 19 2.25 4.65 -22.87
C ALA A 19 2.08 5.83 -21.90
N GLY A 20 3.18 6.30 -21.31
CA GLY A 20 3.20 7.35 -20.28
C GLY A 20 2.69 6.91 -18.90
N GLY A 21 2.34 5.63 -18.73
CA GLY A 21 1.82 5.09 -17.47
C GLY A 21 2.86 5.09 -16.34
N ARG A 22 2.40 5.18 -15.09
CA ARG A 22 3.28 5.21 -13.91
C ARG A 22 2.90 4.12 -12.90
N LEU A 23 3.87 3.28 -12.56
CA LEU A 23 3.79 2.34 -11.45
C LEU A 23 4.46 2.94 -10.21
N ILE A 24 3.67 3.12 -9.14
CA ILE A 24 4.16 3.55 -7.83
C ILE A 24 4.30 2.35 -6.91
N ILE A 25 5.49 2.14 -6.34
CA ILE A 25 5.76 1.17 -5.27
C ILE A 25 5.66 1.91 -3.93
N ASN A 26 4.67 1.53 -3.12
CA ASN A 26 4.45 2.01 -1.76
C ASN A 26 4.62 0.85 -0.78
N ALA A 27 5.85 0.33 -0.71
CA ALA A 27 6.23 -0.75 0.18
C ALA A 27 7.57 -0.42 0.84
N ILE A 28 7.67 -0.65 2.17
CA ILE A 28 8.88 -0.35 2.95
C ILE A 28 10.03 -1.34 2.61
N ARG A 29 9.69 -2.53 2.12
CA ARG A 29 10.66 -3.57 1.76
C ARG A 29 10.14 -4.44 0.61
N LYS A 30 11.07 -4.95 -0.19
CA LYS A 30 10.86 -6.08 -1.10
C LYS A 30 11.61 -7.32 -0.60
N GLU A 31 11.02 -8.48 -0.78
CA GLU A 31 11.62 -9.76 -0.42
C GLU A 31 12.76 -10.12 -1.39
N GLU A 32 13.71 -10.92 -0.88
CA GLU A 32 14.78 -11.47 -1.72
C GLU A 32 14.33 -12.72 -2.48
N THR A 33 13.23 -13.36 -2.04
CA THR A 33 12.78 -14.67 -2.56
C THR A 33 12.43 -14.66 -4.04
N ASP A 34 11.99 -13.53 -4.58
CA ASP A 34 11.65 -13.37 -6.01
C ASP A 34 12.41 -12.20 -6.64
N ARG A 35 13.58 -11.84 -6.10
CA ARG A 35 14.42 -10.77 -6.64
C ARG A 35 14.85 -11.01 -8.09
N ASP A 36 14.88 -12.26 -8.54
CA ASP A 36 15.16 -12.59 -9.94
C ASP A 36 14.13 -11.97 -10.92
N GLN A 37 12.92 -11.67 -10.47
CA GLN A 37 11.90 -11.02 -11.29
C GLN A 37 12.35 -9.63 -11.76
N ILE A 38 12.80 -8.77 -10.84
CA ILE A 38 13.25 -7.41 -11.20
C ILE A 38 14.54 -7.41 -12.03
N LEU A 39 15.38 -8.42 -11.84
CA LEU A 39 16.61 -8.57 -12.62
C LEU A 39 16.35 -8.99 -14.08
N ARG A 40 15.16 -9.50 -14.39
CA ARG A 40 14.74 -9.89 -15.76
C ARG A 40 13.94 -8.79 -16.47
N MET A 41 13.98 -7.55 -15.98
CA MET A 41 13.26 -6.44 -16.59
C MET A 41 13.72 -6.19 -18.04
N ASP A 42 12.80 -6.44 -18.98
CA ASP A 42 12.94 -6.09 -20.39
C ASP A 42 12.56 -4.62 -20.66
N TYR A 43 13.44 -3.86 -21.33
CA TYR A 43 13.23 -2.43 -21.54
C TYR A 43 12.06 -2.12 -22.52
N PRO A 44 12.02 -2.70 -23.74
CA PRO A 44 10.91 -2.47 -24.67
C PRO A 44 9.53 -2.77 -24.09
N LEU A 45 9.40 -3.85 -23.31
CA LEU A 45 8.13 -4.26 -22.73
C LEU A 45 7.73 -3.39 -21.52
N HIS A 46 8.67 -3.17 -20.60
CA HIS A 46 8.35 -2.63 -19.28
C HIS A 46 8.56 -1.12 -19.14
N LEU A 47 9.46 -0.49 -19.91
CA LEU A 47 9.85 0.92 -19.71
C LEU A 47 9.76 1.81 -20.97
N TRP A 48 9.74 1.24 -22.18
CA TRP A 48 9.56 2.02 -23.39
C TRP A 48 8.19 2.75 -23.41
N GLN A 49 8.08 3.78 -24.25
CA GLN A 49 6.91 4.67 -24.36
C GLN A 49 6.67 5.50 -23.09
N GLU A 50 7.74 6.02 -22.49
CA GLU A 50 7.67 6.94 -21.34
C GLU A 50 6.99 6.35 -20.10
N LYS A 51 7.02 5.02 -19.95
CA LYS A 51 6.55 4.35 -18.73
C LYS A 51 7.51 4.66 -17.57
N GLU A 52 6.96 4.84 -16.38
CA GLU A 52 7.72 5.18 -15.16
C GLU A 52 7.50 4.16 -14.04
N ILE A 53 8.58 3.79 -13.35
CA ILE A 53 8.57 3.11 -12.06
C ILE A 53 9.11 4.03 -10.98
N LYS A 54 8.40 4.17 -9.86
CA LYS A 54 8.81 5.07 -8.76
C LYS A 54 8.52 4.49 -7.39
N SER A 55 9.51 4.55 -6.50
CA SER A 55 9.33 4.28 -5.08
C SER A 55 8.87 5.54 -4.34
N VAL A 56 7.97 5.37 -3.38
CA VAL A 56 7.56 6.40 -2.41
C VAL A 56 7.71 5.85 -1.00
N ALA A 57 8.27 6.66 -0.09
CA ALA A 57 8.56 6.22 1.28
C ALA A 57 7.96 7.15 2.35
N ASN A 58 7.90 8.46 2.06
CA ASN A 58 7.45 9.47 3.01
C ASN A 58 6.23 10.19 2.51
N VAL A 59 5.22 10.29 3.37
CA VAL A 59 4.12 11.24 3.25
C VAL A 59 4.43 12.38 4.23
N ALA A 60 4.56 13.61 3.74
CA ALA A 60 4.79 14.75 4.63
C ALA A 60 3.49 15.12 5.36
N ARG A 61 3.59 15.78 6.52
CA ARG A 61 2.42 16.30 7.25
C ARG A 61 1.48 17.09 6.33
N ARG A 62 2.04 17.95 5.48
CA ARG A 62 1.29 18.76 4.51
C ARG A 62 0.51 17.91 3.52
N ASP A 63 1.08 16.79 3.06
CA ASP A 63 0.40 15.89 2.12
C ASP A 63 -0.82 15.23 2.80
N ILE A 64 -0.69 14.81 4.06
CA ILE A 64 -1.79 14.28 4.86
C ILE A 64 -2.89 15.32 5.08
N GLU A 65 -2.53 16.55 5.50
CA GLU A 65 -3.49 17.63 5.71
C GLU A 65 -4.29 17.94 4.43
N ALA A 66 -3.58 18.06 3.30
CA ALA A 66 -4.21 18.28 2.01
C ALA A 66 -5.14 17.13 1.60
N PHE A 67 -4.70 15.88 1.81
CA PHE A 67 -5.50 14.70 1.50
C PHE A 67 -6.74 14.59 2.40
N LEU A 68 -6.61 14.80 3.71
CA LEU A 68 -7.73 14.74 4.65
C LEU A 68 -8.82 15.78 4.32
N ALA A 69 -8.41 16.98 3.89
CA ALA A 69 -9.35 18.00 3.43
C ALA A 69 -10.16 17.52 2.21
N ILE A 70 -9.54 16.80 1.28
CA ILE A 70 -10.23 16.18 0.14
C ILE A 70 -11.11 15.03 0.61
N ALA A 71 -10.56 14.11 1.43
CA ALA A 71 -11.24 12.93 1.93
C ALA A 71 -12.54 13.27 2.68
N SER A 72 -12.56 14.39 3.42
CA SER A 72 -13.78 14.87 4.10
C SER A 72 -14.94 15.25 3.16
N ARG A 73 -14.64 15.50 1.87
CA ARG A 73 -15.61 15.96 0.86
C ARG A 73 -16.06 14.84 -0.08
N ILE A 74 -15.39 13.69 -0.06
CA ILE A 74 -15.71 12.52 -0.88
C ILE A 74 -16.14 11.37 0.02
N PRO A 75 -17.04 10.48 -0.43
CA PRO A 75 -17.57 9.40 0.42
C PRO A 75 -16.58 8.22 0.54
N ILE A 76 -15.36 8.47 1.02
CA ILE A 76 -14.43 7.40 1.42
C ILE A 76 -14.87 6.91 2.80
N ILE A 77 -15.51 5.75 2.85
CA ILE A 77 -15.89 5.07 4.10
C ILE A 77 -14.99 3.83 4.22
N PRO A 78 -13.96 3.85 5.09
CA PRO A 78 -13.12 2.67 5.30
C PRO A 78 -13.91 1.59 6.04
N ASP A 79 -13.75 0.34 5.61
CA ASP A 79 -14.14 -0.80 6.44
C ASP A 79 -13.21 -0.87 7.65
N VAL A 80 -13.80 -0.89 8.84
CA VAL A 80 -13.06 -0.99 10.10
C VAL A 80 -13.65 -2.05 11.01
N GLU A 81 -12.78 -2.69 11.77
CA GLU A 81 -13.13 -3.58 12.87
C GLU A 81 -12.58 -2.98 14.17
N GLU A 82 -13.47 -2.64 15.08
CA GLU A 82 -13.11 -1.95 16.31
C GLU A 82 -12.87 -2.95 17.45
N TYR A 83 -11.82 -2.70 18.23
CA TYR A 83 -11.48 -3.46 19.43
C TYR A 83 -11.34 -2.48 20.59
N PRO A 84 -11.83 -2.81 21.81
CA PRO A 84 -11.42 -2.10 23.01
C PRO A 84 -9.90 -2.13 23.15
N PHE A 85 -9.29 -1.08 23.71
CA PHE A 85 -7.84 -1.05 23.91
C PHE A 85 -7.32 -2.24 24.73
N ALA A 86 -8.10 -2.72 25.70
CA ALA A 86 -7.79 -3.91 26.49
C ALA A 86 -7.58 -5.18 25.65
N ASP A 87 -8.17 -5.23 24.45
CA ASP A 87 -8.11 -6.36 23.52
C ASP A 87 -7.03 -6.19 22.43
N ALA A 88 -6.08 -5.26 22.61
CA ALA A 88 -5.03 -5.00 21.62
C ALA A 88 -4.26 -6.27 21.19
N ASN A 89 -3.96 -7.16 22.13
CA ASN A 89 -3.27 -8.42 21.83
C ASN A 89 -4.10 -9.34 20.93
N ARG A 90 -5.42 -9.36 21.12
CA ARG A 90 -6.33 -10.11 20.25
C ARG A 90 -6.34 -9.53 18.84
N ALA A 91 -6.41 -8.20 18.72
CA ALA A 91 -6.33 -7.53 17.42
C ALA A 91 -5.03 -7.86 16.65
N LEU A 92 -3.90 -7.93 17.35
CA LEU A 92 -2.61 -8.32 16.77
C LEU A 92 -2.57 -9.78 16.32
N ILE A 93 -3.13 -10.71 17.11
CA ILE A 93 -3.22 -12.12 16.73
C ILE A 93 -4.09 -12.27 15.48
N ASP A 94 -5.25 -11.62 15.45
CA ASP A 94 -6.15 -11.65 14.29
C ASP A 94 -5.47 -11.10 13.03
N LEU A 95 -4.68 -10.03 13.16
CA LEU A 95 -3.88 -9.48 12.06
C LEU A 95 -2.84 -10.51 11.57
N LYS A 96 -2.10 -11.14 12.48
CA LYS A 96 -1.07 -12.14 12.16
C LYS A 96 -1.65 -13.38 11.47
N GLU A 97 -2.84 -13.81 11.89
CA GLU A 97 -3.51 -14.99 11.35
C GLU A 97 -4.33 -14.69 10.08
N GLY A 98 -4.28 -13.46 9.57
CA GLY A 98 -4.99 -13.07 8.35
C GLY A 98 -6.50 -12.96 8.53
N ARG A 99 -7.02 -12.92 9.77
CA ARG A 99 -8.43 -12.64 10.09
C ARG A 99 -8.70 -11.14 9.97
N ILE A 100 -8.66 -10.65 8.73
CA ILE A 100 -8.67 -9.22 8.43
C ILE A 100 -9.97 -8.86 7.70
N ARG A 101 -10.74 -7.94 8.27
CA ARG A 101 -11.78 -7.16 7.57
C ARG A 101 -11.41 -5.69 7.70
N GLY A 102 -10.97 -5.08 6.61
CA GLY A 102 -10.54 -3.68 6.62
C GLY A 102 -9.43 -3.38 7.63
N ALA A 103 -9.44 -2.20 8.24
CA ALA A 103 -8.48 -1.81 9.26
C ALA A 103 -8.94 -2.21 10.67
N LYS A 104 -8.04 -2.73 11.50
CA LYS A 104 -8.32 -2.96 12.93
C LYS A 104 -8.04 -1.68 13.72
N VAL A 105 -9.03 -1.18 14.45
CA VAL A 105 -8.98 0.10 15.17
C VAL A 105 -9.11 -0.15 16.67
N LEU A 106 -8.13 0.31 17.46
CA LEU A 106 -8.24 0.30 18.91
C LEU A 106 -9.04 1.52 19.37
N LYS A 107 -10.15 1.28 20.06
CA LYS A 107 -10.90 2.30 20.78
C LYS A 107 -10.28 2.53 22.15
N MET A 108 -9.88 3.77 22.39
CA MET A 108 -9.42 4.21 23.70
C MET A 108 -10.65 4.42 24.58
N ASP A 109 -10.80 3.63 25.63
CA ASP A 109 -11.85 3.86 26.63
C ASP A 109 -11.43 5.05 27.51
N GLY A 110 -12.06 6.21 27.28
CA GLY A 110 -11.96 7.37 28.15
C GLY A 110 -10.93 8.43 27.74
N PHE A 111 -11.25 9.22 26.73
CA PHE A 111 -11.05 10.68 26.75
C PHE A 111 -12.28 11.32 26.10
N ILE A 112 -12.87 12.27 26.81
CA ILE A 112 -13.95 13.17 26.34
C ILE A 112 -13.44 13.98 25.16
#